data_AF-D3AE23-F1
#
_entry.id   AF-D3AE23-F1
#
_cell.length_a   1.000
_cell.length_b   1.000
_cell.length_c   1.000
_cell.angle_alpha   90.00
_cell.angle_beta   90.00
_cell.angle_gamma   90.00
#
_symmetry.space_group_name_H-M   'P 1'
#
loop_
_entity.id
_entity.type
_entity.pdbx_description
1 polymer ?
#
loop_
_entity_poly.entity_id
_entity_poly.type
_entity_poly.pdbx_seq_one_letter_code
_entity_poly.pdbx_strand_id
1 'polypeptide(L)'
;YLKPSMFFSVSVDSEKPEEAAKLIDYWTNSVECNKILLGERGVPVSSVVADAIAADMSESDQKVVDYINNVVTPKCSTVSPASPNGATEVYDVVYKMQEKICYEEITPEAAAEELLKQGNKILQSKQS
;
A
#
# COMPACT_ATOMS: atom_id res chain seq x y z
N TYR A 1 -3.09 -6.86 6.87
CA TYR A 1 -3.73 -5.56 7.06
C TYR A 1 -4.23 -5.10 5.72
N LEU A 2 -5.29 -4.31 5.70
CA LEU A 2 -5.76 -3.72 4.47
C LEU A 2 -4.90 -2.50 4.16
N LYS A 3 -3.92 -2.67 3.27
CA LYS A 3 -3.03 -1.59 2.83
C LYS A 3 -3.82 -0.59 2.02
N PRO A 4 -3.83 0.71 2.41
CA PRO A 4 -4.36 1.75 1.54
C PRO A 4 -3.64 1.72 0.21
N SER A 5 -4.41 1.87 -0.87
CA SER A 5 -3.88 1.94 -2.24
C SER A 5 -2.89 3.09 -2.38
N MET A 6 -3.24 4.25 -1.84
CA MET A 6 -2.54 5.53 -1.95
C MET A 6 -2.82 6.41 -0.73
N PHE A 7 -2.01 7.45 -0.56
CA PHE A 7 -2.18 8.48 0.46
C PHE A 7 -2.06 9.87 -0.16
N PHE A 8 -2.78 10.84 0.41
CA PHE A 8 -2.49 12.25 0.24
C PHE A 8 -1.63 12.75 1.39
N SER A 9 -0.73 13.69 1.08
CA SER A 9 0.12 14.36 2.07
C SER A 9 0.11 15.87 1.81
N VAL A 10 0.19 16.65 2.89
CA VAL A 10 0.40 18.11 2.83
C VAL A 10 1.82 18.39 3.29
N SER A 11 2.58 19.15 2.50
CA SER A 11 3.94 19.54 2.89
C SER A 11 3.91 20.44 4.12
N VAL A 12 4.89 20.28 5.01
CA VAL A 12 5.11 21.19 6.14
C VAL A 12 5.39 22.63 5.70
N ASP A 13 5.87 22.80 4.46
CA ASP A 13 6.19 24.11 3.86
C ASP A 13 5.03 24.68 3.03
N SER A 14 3.82 24.10 3.09
CA SER A 14 2.68 24.60 2.33
C SER A 14 2.29 26.02 2.79
N GLU A 15 2.13 26.93 1.84
CA GLU A 15 1.58 28.27 2.11
C GLU A 15 0.06 28.25 2.38
N LYS A 16 -0.62 27.14 2.09
CA LYS A 16 -2.08 26.98 2.21
C LYS A 16 -2.50 25.61 2.79
N PRO A 17 -2.04 25.25 4.01
CA PRO A 17 -2.28 23.93 4.57
C PRO A 17 -3.77 23.67 4.86
N GLU A 18 -4.53 24.68 5.27
CA GLU A 18 -5.97 24.55 5.55
C GLU A 18 -6.79 24.28 4.28
N GLU A 19 -6.50 24.97 3.18
CA GLU A 19 -7.18 24.74 1.90
C GLU A 19 -6.81 23.38 1.29
N ALA A 20 -5.55 22.96 1.45
CA ALA A 20 -5.14 21.61 1.06
C ALA A 20 -5.90 20.53 1.85
N ALA A 21 -6.08 20.73 3.16
CA ALA A 21 -6.86 19.82 3.99
C ALA A 21 -8.34 19.78 3.56
N LYS A 22 -8.96 20.93 3.24
CA LYS A 22 -10.33 20.98 2.70
C LYS A 22 -10.47 20.24 1.37
N LEU A 23 -9.46 20.31 0.50
CA LEU A 23 -9.46 19.56 -0.75
C LEU A 23 -9.41 18.05 -0.50
N ILE A 24 -8.55 17.59 0.41
CA ILE A 24 -8.46 16.17 0.79
C ILE A 24 -9.78 15.69 1.40
N ASP A 25 -10.40 16.50 2.26
CA ASP A 25 -11.72 16.22 2.83
C ASP A 25 -12.79 16.09 1.75
N TYR A 26 -12.87 17.05 0.82
CA TYR A 26 -13.79 16.97 -0.32
C TYR A 26 -13.56 15.70 -1.15
N TRP A 27 -12.31 15.37 -1.44
CA TRP A 27 -11.96 14.17 -2.22
C TRP A 27 -12.39 12.87 -1.52
N THR A 28 -12.22 12.80 -0.20
CA THR A 28 -12.42 11.55 0.57
C THR A 28 -13.83 11.39 1.13
N ASN A 29 -14.53 12.49 1.39
CA ASN A 29 -15.81 12.50 2.11
C ASN A 29 -16.99 13.07 1.30
N SER A 30 -16.76 13.71 0.15
CA SER A 30 -17.86 14.20 -0.69
C SER A 30 -18.43 13.12 -1.60
N VAL A 31 -19.72 12.86 -1.48
CA VAL A 31 -20.46 11.99 -2.41
C VAL A 31 -20.46 12.58 -3.82
N GLU A 32 -20.59 13.90 -3.95
CA GLU A 32 -20.56 14.58 -5.27
C GLU A 32 -19.25 14.29 -6.01
N CYS A 33 -18.12 14.45 -5.31
CA CYS A 33 -16.80 14.16 -5.88
C CYS A 33 -16.69 12.68 -6.28
N ASN A 34 -17.11 11.78 -5.39
CA ASN A 34 -16.93 10.35 -5.60
C ASN A 34 -17.90 9.73 -6.60
N LYS A 35 -19.02 10.38 -6.92
CA LYS A 35 -19.86 10.01 -8.07
C LYS A 35 -19.15 10.18 -9.42
N ILE A 36 -18.08 10.98 -9.45
CA ILE A 36 -17.22 11.12 -10.63
C ILE A 36 -16.06 10.12 -10.56
N LEU A 37 -15.45 9.95 -9.38
CA LEU A 37 -14.27 9.11 -9.20
C LEU A 37 -14.56 7.61 -9.21
N LEU A 38 -15.75 7.21 -8.74
CA LEU A 38 -16.27 5.84 -8.76
C LEU A 38 -15.29 4.78 -8.23
N GLY A 39 -14.54 5.12 -7.17
CA GLY A 39 -13.61 4.19 -6.52
C GLY A 39 -12.38 3.81 -7.35
N GLU A 40 -12.00 4.60 -8.36
CA GLU A 40 -10.80 4.35 -9.19
C GLU A 40 -9.50 4.24 -8.36
N ARG A 41 -9.46 4.88 -7.20
CA ARG A 41 -8.35 4.82 -6.25
C ARG A 41 -8.52 3.74 -5.18
N GLY A 42 -9.39 2.76 -5.41
CA GLY A 42 -9.76 1.72 -4.45
C GLY A 42 -11.05 2.02 -3.70
N VAL A 43 -11.42 1.10 -2.81
CA VAL A 43 -12.64 1.22 -1.99
C VAL A 43 -12.56 2.49 -1.13
N PRO A 44 -13.54 3.41 -1.22
CA PRO A 44 -13.55 4.60 -0.38
C PRO A 44 -13.47 4.27 1.10
N VAL A 45 -12.68 5.05 1.85
CA VAL A 45 -12.51 4.85 3.30
C VAL A 45 -13.78 5.23 4.08
N SER A 46 -14.53 6.22 3.57
CA SER A 46 -15.83 6.61 4.11
C SER A 46 -16.90 5.62 3.66
N SER A 47 -17.51 4.91 4.61
CA SER A 47 -18.64 4.01 4.32
C SER A 47 -19.82 4.75 3.70
N VAL A 48 -20.07 5.98 4.11
CA VAL A 48 -21.14 6.82 3.54
C VAL A 48 -20.91 7.06 2.06
N VAL A 49 -19.66 7.35 1.66
CA VAL A 49 -19.30 7.54 0.25
C VAL A 49 -19.38 6.22 -0.50
N ALA A 50 -18.82 5.14 0.06
CA ALA A 50 -18.83 3.82 -0.57
C ALA A 50 -20.25 3.33 -0.87
N ASP A 51 -21.16 3.45 0.11
CA ASP A 51 -22.57 3.06 -0.04
C ASP A 51 -23.28 3.93 -1.10
N ALA A 52 -22.99 5.23 -1.14
CA ALA A 52 -23.65 6.18 -2.02
C ALA A 52 -23.27 6.01 -3.51
N ILE A 53 -22.10 5.45 -3.80
CA ILE A 53 -21.61 5.26 -5.18
C ILE A 53 -21.72 3.81 -5.65
N ALA A 54 -22.00 2.84 -4.77
CA ALA A 54 -21.92 1.42 -5.06
C ALA A 54 -22.70 0.99 -6.31
N ALA A 55 -23.92 1.52 -6.51
CA ALA A 55 -24.76 1.21 -7.66
C ALA A 55 -24.29 1.88 -8.97
N ASP A 56 -23.50 2.95 -8.88
CA ASP A 56 -22.96 3.68 -10.03
C ASP A 56 -21.63 3.06 -10.53
N MET A 57 -21.02 2.18 -9.73
CA MET A 57 -19.79 1.46 -10.09
C MET A 57 -20.04 0.35 -11.10
N SER A 58 -19.02 -0.03 -11.87
CA SER A 58 -19.11 -1.18 -12.78
C SER A 58 -19.31 -2.49 -12.00
N GLU A 59 -19.89 -3.52 -12.64
CA GLU A 59 -20.04 -4.85 -12.01
C GLU A 59 -18.70 -5.43 -11.54
N SER A 60 -17.62 -5.15 -12.26
CA SER A 60 -16.28 -5.60 -11.89
C SER A 60 -15.81 -4.92 -10.62
N ASP A 61 -16.02 -3.61 -10.50
CA ASP A 61 -15.60 -2.86 -9.31
C ASP A 61 -16.45 -3.22 -8.09
N GLN A 62 -17.75 -3.47 -8.27
CA GLN A 62 -18.60 -3.99 -7.20
C GLN A 62 -18.08 -5.34 -6.67
N LYS A 63 -17.64 -6.25 -7.55
CA LYS A 63 -17.02 -7.52 -7.13
C LYS A 63 -15.71 -7.31 -6.37
N VAL A 64 -14.91 -6.31 -6.74
CA VAL A 64 -13.69 -5.94 -6.02
C VAL A 64 -14.04 -5.43 -4.62
N VAL A 65 -15.02 -4.52 -4.50
CA VAL A 65 -15.51 -4.00 -3.22
C VAL A 65 -16.01 -5.13 -2.33
N ASP A 66 -16.83 -6.03 -2.86
CA ASP A 66 -17.37 -7.18 -2.12
C ASP A 66 -16.26 -8.10 -1.62
N TYR A 67 -15.25 -8.39 -2.45
CA TYR A 67 -14.12 -9.20 -2.05
C TYR A 67 -13.30 -8.54 -0.93
N ILE A 68 -13.03 -7.24 -1.05
CA ILE A 68 -12.32 -6.48 -0.03
C ILE A 68 -13.10 -6.52 1.29
N ASN A 69 -14.38 -6.21 1.28
CA ASN A 69 -15.19 -6.11 2.50
C ASN A 69 -15.46 -7.46 3.15
N ASN A 70 -15.81 -8.49 2.37
CA ASN A 70 -16.32 -9.75 2.92
C ASN A 70 -15.25 -10.84 3.03
N VAL A 71 -14.13 -10.73 2.30
CA VAL A 71 -13.06 -11.73 2.33
C VAL A 71 -11.78 -11.18 2.96
N VAL A 72 -11.32 -9.99 2.53
CA VAL A 72 -10.02 -9.45 2.96
C VAL A 72 -10.11 -8.80 4.34
N THR A 73 -10.99 -7.81 4.52
CA THR A 73 -11.13 -7.04 5.77
C THR A 73 -11.24 -7.94 7.02
N PRO A 74 -12.09 -8.98 7.08
CA PRO A 74 -12.22 -9.81 8.28
C PRO A 74 -11.02 -10.75 8.53
N LYS A 75 -10.14 -10.97 7.55
CA LYS A 75 -9.02 -11.92 7.63
C LYS A 75 -7.65 -11.27 7.54
N CYS A 76 -7.59 -9.96 7.31
CA CYS A 76 -6.31 -9.28 7.12
C CYS A 76 -5.55 -9.14 8.46
N SER A 77 -4.21 -9.20 8.42
CA SER A 77 -3.37 -8.98 9.61
C SER A 77 -3.48 -7.55 10.18
N THR A 78 -2.84 -7.26 11.30
CA THR A 78 -2.57 -5.87 11.73
C THR A 78 -1.46 -5.24 10.87
N VAL A 79 -1.37 -3.90 10.91
CA VAL A 79 -0.28 -3.15 10.25
C VAL A 79 1.06 -3.56 10.84
N SER A 80 2.06 -3.77 9.98
CA SER A 80 3.43 -4.07 10.41
C SER A 80 4.06 -2.86 11.09
N PRO A 81 5.01 -3.05 12.03
CA PRO A 81 5.82 -1.96 12.54
C PRO A 81 6.57 -1.25 11.41
N ALA A 82 7.00 -0.01 11.67
CA ALA A 82 7.86 0.73 10.74
C ALA A 82 9.07 -0.12 10.36
N SER A 83 9.44 -0.09 9.08
CA SER A 83 10.62 -0.82 8.60
C SER A 83 11.88 -0.28 9.29
N PRO A 84 12.82 -1.16 9.69
CA PRO A 84 14.06 -0.72 10.31
C PRO A 84 14.93 0.05 9.31
N ASN A 85 15.89 0.82 9.83
CA ASN A 85 16.94 1.40 9.01
C ASN A 85 17.66 0.28 8.23
N GLY A 86 17.95 0.53 6.94
CA GLY A 86 18.55 -0.46 6.05
C GLY A 86 17.56 -1.38 5.33
N ALA A 87 16.25 -1.28 5.60
CA ALA A 87 15.25 -2.15 4.96
C ALA A 87 15.23 -2.01 3.43
N THR A 88 15.41 -0.79 2.89
CA THR A 88 15.47 -0.56 1.44
C THR A 88 16.62 -1.34 0.80
N GLU A 89 17.81 -1.28 1.40
CA GLU A 89 18.97 -2.00 0.91
C GLU A 89 18.80 -3.53 1.02
N VAL A 90 18.08 -4.02 2.03
CA VAL A 90 17.71 -5.44 2.12
C VAL A 90 16.77 -5.83 0.97
N TYR A 91 15.77 -5.01 0.63
CA TYR A 91 14.90 -5.28 -0.52
C TYR A 91 15.68 -5.34 -1.84
N ASP A 92 16.70 -4.50 -2.03
CA ASP A 92 17.57 -4.57 -3.21
C ASP A 92 18.31 -5.91 -3.30
N VAL A 93 18.74 -6.47 -2.17
CA VAL A 93 19.34 -7.82 -2.13
C VAL A 93 18.29 -8.87 -2.51
N VAL A 94 17.06 -8.78 -1.99
CA VAL A 94 15.95 -9.68 -2.35
C VAL A 94 15.73 -9.68 -3.86
N TYR A 95 15.60 -8.51 -4.49
CA TYR A 95 15.37 -8.40 -5.93
C TYR A 95 16.51 -9.00 -6.75
N LYS A 96 17.77 -8.74 -6.37
CA LYS A 96 18.94 -9.34 -7.03
C LYS A 96 18.96 -10.85 -6.90
N MET A 97 18.63 -11.39 -5.73
CA MET A 97 18.59 -12.85 -5.52
C MET A 97 17.46 -13.48 -6.33
N GLN A 98 16.27 -12.85 -6.34
CA GLN A 98 15.14 -13.29 -7.16
C GLN A 98 15.51 -13.33 -8.64
N GLU A 99 16.15 -12.28 -9.16
CA GLU A 99 16.58 -12.20 -10.56
C GLU A 99 17.55 -13.33 -10.93
N LYS A 100 18.54 -13.60 -10.07
CA LYS A 100 19.48 -14.70 -10.27
C LYS A 100 18.83 -16.09 -10.25
N ILE A 101 17.82 -16.29 -9.41
CA ILE A 101 17.02 -17.53 -9.42
C ILE A 101 16.26 -17.63 -10.75
N CYS A 102 15.61 -16.55 -11.19
CA CYS A 102 14.85 -16.51 -12.44
C CYS A 102 15.71 -16.78 -13.68
N TYR A 103 16.99 -16.39 -13.66
CA TYR A 103 17.96 -16.70 -14.71
C TYR A 103 18.71 -18.02 -14.50
N GLU A 104 18.33 -18.82 -13.50
CA GLU A 104 18.93 -20.12 -13.19
C GLU A 104 20.44 -20.05 -12.86
N GLU A 105 20.94 -18.87 -12.44
CA GLU A 105 22.35 -18.67 -12.09
C GLU A 105 22.70 -19.26 -10.71
N ILE A 106 21.72 -19.32 -9.81
CA ILE A 106 21.83 -19.86 -8.45
C ILE A 106 20.57 -20.63 -8.06
N THR A 107 20.69 -21.57 -7.13
CA THR A 107 19.52 -22.27 -6.56
C THR A 107 18.79 -21.39 -5.54
N PRO A 108 17.50 -21.64 -5.28
CA PRO A 108 16.76 -20.95 -4.23
C PRO A 108 17.41 -21.05 -2.83
N GLU A 109 18.02 -22.19 -2.50
CA GLU A 109 18.70 -22.42 -1.22
C GLU A 109 19.94 -21.52 -1.09
N ALA A 110 20.78 -21.48 -2.12
CA ALA A 110 21.98 -20.63 -2.15
C ALA A 110 21.61 -19.14 -2.10
N ALA A 111 20.54 -18.75 -2.80
CA ALA A 111 20.00 -17.39 -2.77
C ALA A 111 19.50 -16.99 -1.38
N ALA A 112 18.83 -17.90 -0.66
CA ALA A 112 18.35 -17.67 0.69
C ALA A 112 19.51 -17.49 1.68
N GLU A 113 20.56 -18.30 1.59
CA GLU A 113 21.76 -18.16 2.42
C GLU A 113 22.44 -16.79 2.20
N GLU A 114 22.60 -16.39 0.94
CA GLU A 114 23.23 -15.11 0.61
C GLU A 114 22.36 -13.91 1.05
N LEU A 115 21.04 -14.01 0.88
CA LEU A 115 20.09 -12.99 1.37
C LEU A 115 20.21 -12.82 2.88
N LEU A 116 20.21 -13.92 3.66
CA LEU A 116 20.34 -13.85 5.11
C LEU A 116 21.68 -13.24 5.53
N LYS A 117 22.77 -13.65 4.87
CA LYS A 117 24.12 -13.14 5.16
C LYS A 117 24.24 -11.64 4.89
N GLN A 118 23.84 -11.17 3.70
CA GLN A 118 23.92 -9.75 3.35
C GLN A 118 22.90 -8.92 4.12
N GLY A 119 21.67 -9.41 4.24
CA GLY A 119 20.59 -8.72 4.93
C GLY A 119 20.91 -8.48 6.40
N ASN A 120 21.40 -9.51 7.11
CA ASN A 120 21.82 -9.35 8.51
C ASN A 120 22.95 -8.34 8.65
N LYS A 121 23.94 -8.36 7.75
CA LYS A 121 25.05 -7.39 7.76
C LYS A 121 24.55 -5.95 7.55
N ILE A 122 23.63 -5.74 6.61
CA ILE A 122 23.03 -4.42 6.34
C ILE A 122 22.30 -3.92 7.59
N LEU A 123 21.39 -4.72 8.15
CA LEU A 123 20.60 -4.32 9.31
C LEU A 123 21.48 -4.02 10.53
N GLN A 124 22.49 -4.85 10.80
CA GLN A 124 23.46 -4.61 11.89
C GLN A 124 24.23 -3.30 11.69
N SER A 125 24.61 -2.96 10.45
CA SER A 125 25.35 -1.72 10.17
C SER A 125 24.53 -0.44 10.34
N LYS A 126 23.20 -0.57 10.43
CA LYS A 126 22.23 0.53 10.51
C LYS A 126 21.45 0.57 11.82
N GLN A 127 21.69 -0.38 12.73
CA GLN A 127 21.20 -0.32 14.10
C GLN A 127 21.88 0.85 14.81
N SER A 128 21.08 1.87 15.15
CA SER A 128 21.45 2.94 16.09
C SER A 128 20.95 2.58 17.47
#